data_AF-A0AA39IAL2-F1
#
_entry.id   AF-A0AA39IAL2-F1
#
_cell.length_a   1.000
_cell.length_b   1.000
_cell.length_c   1.000
_cell.angle_alpha   90.00
_cell.angle_beta   90.00
_cell.angle_gamma   90.00
#
_symmetry.space_group_name_H-M   'P 1'
#
loop_
_entity.id
_entity.type
_entity.pdbx_description
1 polymer ?
#
loop_
_entity_poly.entity_id
_entity_poly.type
_entity_poly.pdbx_seq_one_letter_code
_entity_poly.pdbx_strand_id
1 'polypeptide(L)'
;MAIQSFFESYGWYIVFGVAISAFVYSKFVSPALTEFFENKKIENQKKFDSRMDDVYGDNVKRAREKLQEKYQADAARSKDMKEEEKRKKVIEAKDQEDEAEGRLGGANDVELYVRNTINTNKIVIFSKTYCPFCRKAKVALSNYQPAYVAIELDEHKRGDAIQFNLHKITGVRTVPQVFINGQFIGGGDDTVAAHHSGKLASLL
;
A
#
# COMPACT_ATOMS: atom_id res chain seq x y z
N MET A 1 110.12 1.78 -49.44
CA MET A 1 110.53 3.02 -48.74
C MET A 1 109.71 4.27 -49.14
N ALA A 2 108.50 4.14 -49.73
CA ALA A 2 107.69 5.32 -50.13
C ALA A 2 106.51 5.61 -49.18
N ILE A 3 106.04 4.62 -48.41
CA ILE A 3 104.91 4.77 -47.48
C ILE A 3 105.35 5.44 -46.16
N GLN A 4 106.60 5.23 -45.75
CA GLN A 4 107.17 5.85 -44.53
C GLN A 4 107.30 7.36 -44.65
N SER A 5 107.74 7.88 -45.81
CA SER A 5 107.83 9.33 -46.04
C SER A 5 106.46 10.01 -46.19
N PHE A 6 105.43 9.27 -46.63
CA PHE A 6 104.07 9.80 -46.76
C PHE A 6 103.44 10.05 -45.38
N PHE A 7 103.63 9.13 -44.42
CA PHE A 7 103.14 9.31 -43.06
C PHE A 7 103.89 10.42 -42.30
N GLU A 8 105.20 10.60 -42.54
CA GLU A 8 105.96 11.70 -41.93
C GLU A 8 105.53 13.08 -42.44
N SER A 9 105.17 13.19 -43.72
CA SER A 9 104.76 14.47 -44.31
C SER A 9 103.27 14.78 -44.15
N TYR A 10 102.40 13.77 -44.13
CA TYR A 10 100.93 13.97 -44.15
C TYR A 10 100.19 13.44 -42.92
N GLY A 11 100.85 12.70 -42.02
CA GLY A 11 100.22 12.12 -40.83
C GLY A 11 99.57 13.18 -39.91
N TRP A 12 100.19 14.36 -39.82
CA TRP A 12 99.64 15.47 -39.04
C TRP A 12 98.28 15.97 -39.57
N TYR A 13 98.05 15.97 -40.88
CA TYR A 13 96.76 16.41 -41.44
C TYR A 13 95.60 15.47 -41.08
N ILE A 14 95.86 14.17 -40.94
CA ILE A 14 94.85 13.20 -40.48
C ILE A 14 94.53 13.44 -39.01
N VAL A 15 95.55 13.64 -38.17
CA VAL A 15 95.35 13.92 -36.75
C VAL A 15 94.60 15.24 -36.55
N PHE A 16 95.00 16.31 -37.26
CA PHE A 16 94.28 17.59 -37.23
C PHE A 16 92.87 17.48 -37.82
N GLY A 17 92.66 16.71 -38.89
CA GLY A 17 91.33 16.49 -39.47
C GLY A 17 90.39 15.77 -38.51
N VAL A 18 90.86 14.72 -37.84
CA VAL A 18 90.12 14.02 -36.80
C VAL A 18 89.87 14.95 -35.60
N ALA A 19 90.86 15.73 -35.18
CA ALA A 19 90.72 16.68 -34.08
C ALA A 19 89.71 17.80 -34.38
N ILE A 20 89.72 18.35 -35.61
CA ILE A 20 88.78 19.37 -36.05
C ILE A 20 87.38 18.78 -36.19
N SER A 21 87.24 17.59 -36.77
CA SER A 21 85.94 16.91 -36.87
C SER A 21 85.36 16.61 -35.47
N ALA A 22 86.19 16.13 -34.54
CA ALA A 22 85.81 15.92 -33.16
C ALA A 22 85.45 17.25 -32.45
N PHE A 23 86.19 18.33 -32.70
CA PHE A 23 85.90 19.65 -32.15
C PHE A 23 84.57 20.21 -32.67
N VAL A 24 84.33 20.14 -33.98
CA VAL A 24 83.07 20.58 -34.60
C VAL A 24 81.89 19.74 -34.11
N TYR A 25 82.07 18.43 -34.04
CA TYR A 25 81.04 17.54 -33.51
C TYR A 25 80.73 17.83 -32.04
N SER A 26 81.76 18.00 -31.21
CA SER A 26 81.64 18.34 -29.80
C SER A 26 80.95 19.69 -29.58
N LYS A 27 81.32 20.72 -30.36
CA LYS A 27 80.86 22.09 -30.12
C LYS A 27 79.52 22.41 -30.74
N PHE A 28 79.16 21.80 -31.86
CA PHE A 28 77.99 22.23 -32.64
C PHE A 28 76.97 21.11 -32.85
N VAL A 29 77.41 19.88 -33.13
CA VAL A 29 76.48 18.78 -33.48
C VAL A 29 75.93 18.09 -32.24
N SER A 30 76.79 17.82 -31.25
CA SER A 30 76.38 17.15 -30.01
C SER A 30 75.31 17.92 -29.25
N PRO A 31 75.42 19.25 -29.01
CA PRO A 31 74.40 20.01 -28.27
C PRO A 31 73.05 20.02 -28.97
N ALA A 32 73.04 20.20 -30.30
CA ALA A 32 71.81 20.21 -31.09
C ALA A 32 71.13 18.84 -31.15
N LEU A 33 71.90 17.75 -31.25
CA LEU A 33 71.38 16.39 -31.19
C LEU A 33 70.82 16.09 -29.80
N THR A 34 71.55 16.44 -28.72
CA THR A 34 71.04 16.23 -27.35
C THR A 34 69.75 16.98 -27.10
N GLU A 35 69.64 18.23 -27.55
CA GLU A 35 68.43 19.04 -27.40
C GLU A 35 67.25 18.44 -28.19
N PHE A 36 67.48 17.98 -29.42
CA PHE A 36 66.44 17.33 -30.22
C PHE A 36 65.92 16.04 -29.56
N PHE A 37 66.82 15.19 -29.08
CA PHE A 37 66.44 13.94 -28.41
C PHE A 37 65.73 14.20 -27.07
N GLU A 38 66.18 15.19 -26.29
CA GLU A 38 65.52 15.60 -25.05
C GLU A 38 64.13 16.19 -25.31
N ASN A 39 63.98 17.10 -26.26
CA ASN A 39 62.69 17.69 -26.60
C ASN A 39 61.69 16.64 -27.08
N LYS A 40 62.13 15.68 -27.89
CA LYS A 40 61.29 14.56 -28.34
C LYS A 40 60.89 13.63 -27.20
N LYS A 41 61.77 13.45 -26.20
CA LYS A 41 61.45 12.69 -24.99
C LYS A 41 60.43 13.42 -24.12
N ILE A 42 60.62 14.74 -23.92
CA ILE A 42 59.71 15.60 -23.16
C ILE A 42 58.32 15.64 -23.81
N GLU A 43 58.24 15.78 -25.13
CA GLU A 43 56.96 15.80 -25.86
C GLU A 43 56.20 14.48 -25.71
N ASN A 44 56.89 13.35 -25.89
CA ASN A 44 56.29 12.03 -25.71
C ASN A 44 55.84 11.79 -24.26
N GLN A 45 56.61 12.25 -23.28
CA GLN A 45 56.24 12.16 -21.87
C GLN A 45 55.01 13.03 -21.56
N LYS A 46 54.97 14.30 -22.01
CA LYS A 46 53.80 15.18 -21.86
C LYS A 46 52.54 14.58 -22.49
N LYS A 47 52.66 13.95 -23.67
CA LYS A 47 51.55 13.29 -24.35
C LYS A 47 51.05 12.05 -23.60
N PHE A 48 51.96 11.32 -22.95
CA PHE A 48 51.61 10.18 -22.11
C PHE A 48 50.89 10.63 -20.84
N ASP A 49 51.44 11.63 -20.14
CA ASP A 49 50.88 12.18 -18.89
C ASP A 49 49.47 12.75 -19.13
N SER A 50 49.30 13.57 -20.18
CA SER A 50 47.99 14.11 -20.58
C SER A 50 46.96 13.02 -20.88
N ARG A 51 47.35 11.94 -21.58
CA ARG A 51 46.43 10.85 -21.90
C ARG A 51 46.02 10.05 -20.66
N MET A 52 46.90 9.94 -19.67
CA MET A 52 46.59 9.27 -18.41
C MET A 52 45.62 10.09 -17.56
N ASP A 53 45.75 11.41 -17.53
CA ASP A 53 44.84 12.30 -16.82
C ASP A 53 43.42 12.24 -17.40
N ASP A 54 43.27 12.23 -18.72
CA ASP A 54 41.97 12.11 -19.42
C ASP A 54 41.28 10.78 -19.09
N VAL A 55 42.02 9.67 -19.18
CA VAL A 55 41.50 8.32 -18.88
C VAL A 55 41.09 8.19 -17.42
N TYR A 56 41.87 8.75 -16.50
CA TYR A 56 41.53 8.75 -15.08
C TYR A 56 40.28 9.60 -14.80
N GLY A 57 40.19 10.79 -15.40
CA GLY A 57 39.03 11.67 -15.31
C GLY A 57 37.74 11.01 -15.80
N ASP A 58 37.77 10.34 -16.95
CA ASP A 58 36.62 9.68 -17.55
C ASP A 58 36.13 8.48 -16.74
N ASN A 59 37.04 7.72 -16.14
CA ASN A 59 36.68 6.57 -15.31
C ASN A 59 36.04 7.03 -13.99
N VAL A 60 36.58 8.08 -13.37
CA VAL A 60 36.00 8.68 -12.16
C VAL A 60 34.63 9.29 -12.46
N LYS A 61 34.47 9.96 -13.60
CA LYS A 61 33.19 10.55 -14.03
C LYS A 61 32.13 9.46 -14.23
N ARG A 62 32.44 8.40 -14.99
CA ARG A 62 31.52 7.26 -15.20
C ARG A 62 31.17 6.54 -13.90
N ALA A 63 32.13 6.39 -12.98
CA ALA A 63 31.85 5.80 -11.67
C ALA A 63 30.87 6.65 -10.86
N ARG A 64 31.01 7.98 -10.88
CA ARG A 64 30.09 8.92 -10.22
C ARG A 64 28.70 8.90 -10.83
N GLU A 65 28.59 8.91 -12.16
CA GLU A 65 27.31 8.85 -12.87
C GLU A 65 26.55 7.56 -12.55
N LYS A 66 27.22 6.39 -12.61
CA LYS A 66 26.62 5.10 -12.22
C LYS A 66 26.17 5.08 -10.76
N LEU A 67 26.96 5.67 -9.87
CA LEU A 67 26.60 5.74 -8.45
C LEU A 67 25.36 6.62 -8.28
N GLN A 68 25.33 7.79 -8.93
CA GLN A 68 24.21 8.73 -8.85
C GLN A 68 22.92 8.13 -9.43
N GLU A 69 23.01 7.42 -10.56
CA GLU A 69 21.90 6.69 -11.15
C GLU A 69 21.35 5.63 -10.18
N LYS A 70 22.23 4.87 -9.53
CA LYS A 70 21.84 3.88 -8.52
C LYS A 70 21.13 4.53 -7.32
N TYR A 71 21.65 5.63 -6.80
CA TYR A 71 21.01 6.39 -5.72
C TYR A 71 19.63 6.91 -6.11
N GLN A 72 19.48 7.41 -7.33
CA GLN A 72 18.19 7.89 -7.85
C GLN A 72 17.19 6.75 -8.03
N ALA A 73 17.63 5.59 -8.54
CA ALA A 73 16.81 4.40 -8.71
C ALA A 73 16.33 3.83 -7.35
N ASP A 74 17.22 3.75 -6.36
CA ASP A 74 16.89 3.29 -5.01
C ASP A 74 15.92 4.27 -4.32
N ALA A 75 16.12 5.58 -4.52
CA ALA A 75 15.20 6.61 -4.02
C ALA A 75 13.80 6.50 -4.66
N ALA A 76 13.70 6.26 -5.97
CA ALA A 76 12.42 6.04 -6.65
C ALA A 76 11.71 4.79 -6.13
N ARG A 77 12.41 3.64 -6.04
CA ARG A 77 11.86 2.39 -5.48
C ARG A 77 11.34 2.57 -4.06
N SER A 78 12.05 3.32 -3.22
CA SER A 78 11.62 3.57 -1.84
C SER A 78 10.36 4.44 -1.75
N LYS A 79 10.14 5.35 -2.72
CA LYS A 79 8.90 6.13 -2.81
C LYS A 79 7.75 5.26 -3.29
N ASP A 80 7.97 4.46 -4.32
CA ASP A 80 6.96 3.55 -4.87
C ASP A 80 6.50 2.53 -3.82
N MET A 81 7.44 1.93 -3.07
CA MET A 81 7.10 1.02 -1.96
C MET A 81 6.30 1.70 -0.86
N LYS A 82 6.64 2.94 -0.48
CA LYS A 82 5.87 3.69 0.54
C LYS A 82 4.48 4.06 0.03
N GLU A 83 4.36 4.40 -1.24
CA GLU A 83 3.06 4.70 -1.84
C GLU A 83 2.19 3.44 -1.98
N GLU A 84 2.77 2.30 -2.33
CA GLU A 84 2.08 1.02 -2.34
C GLU A 84 1.64 0.59 -0.93
N GLU A 85 2.50 0.73 0.08
CA GLU A 85 2.16 0.46 1.47
C GLU A 85 1.04 1.38 1.97
N LYS A 86 1.08 2.67 1.60
CA LYS A 86 0.01 3.62 1.90
C LYS A 86 -1.31 3.23 1.22
N ARG A 87 -1.28 2.81 -0.05
CA ARG A 87 -2.47 2.33 -0.78
C ARG A 87 -3.05 1.07 -0.12
N LYS A 88 -2.22 0.12 0.28
CA LYS A 88 -2.66 -1.09 1.02
C LYS A 88 -3.35 -0.73 2.33
N LYS A 89 -2.77 0.18 3.12
CA LYS A 89 -3.37 0.66 4.38
C LYS A 89 -4.73 1.36 4.17
N VAL A 90 -4.89 2.10 3.07
CA VAL A 90 -6.18 2.75 2.75
C VAL A 90 -7.25 1.72 2.38
N ILE A 91 -6.90 0.70 1.61
CA ILE A 91 -7.83 -0.39 1.24
C ILE A 91 -8.22 -1.16 2.51
N GLU A 92 -7.25 -1.53 3.34
CA GLU A 92 -7.48 -2.30 4.57
C GLU A 92 -8.33 -1.52 5.60
N ALA A 93 -8.14 -0.20 5.70
CA ALA A 93 -8.99 0.66 6.52
C ALA A 93 -10.42 0.77 5.96
N LYS A 94 -10.56 0.84 4.63
CA LYS A 94 -11.86 0.91 3.97
C LYS A 94 -12.67 -0.39 4.13
N ASP A 95 -12.03 -1.54 3.99
CA ASP A 95 -12.69 -2.84 4.19
C ASP A 95 -13.22 -2.97 5.64
N GLN A 96 -12.48 -2.44 6.62
CA GLN A 96 -12.93 -2.41 8.02
C GLN A 96 -14.11 -1.46 8.24
N GLU A 97 -14.15 -0.32 7.55
CA GLU A 97 -15.28 0.64 7.59
C GLU A 97 -16.53 0.06 6.91
N ASP A 98 -16.39 -0.58 5.75
CA ASP A 98 -17.50 -1.18 5.01
C ASP A 98 -18.14 -2.36 5.79
N GLU A 99 -17.34 -3.14 6.54
CA GLU A 99 -17.88 -4.17 7.46
C GLU A 99 -18.61 -3.57 8.67
N ALA A 100 -18.13 -2.44 9.19
CA ALA A 100 -18.76 -1.74 10.30
C ALA A 100 -20.09 -1.09 9.87
N GLU A 101 -20.12 -0.43 8.72
CA GLU A 101 -21.35 0.12 8.12
C GLU A 101 -22.33 -0.99 7.73
N GLY A 102 -21.87 -2.14 7.21
CA GLY A 102 -22.72 -3.29 6.94
C GLY A 102 -23.41 -3.83 8.21
N ARG A 103 -22.70 -3.84 9.35
CA ARG A 103 -23.27 -4.22 10.65
C ARG A 103 -24.21 -3.17 11.24
N LEU A 104 -23.89 -1.87 11.11
CA LEU A 104 -24.72 -0.76 11.61
C LEU A 104 -25.97 -0.52 10.75
N GLY A 105 -25.82 -0.55 9.43
CA GLY A 105 -26.92 -0.54 8.47
C GLY A 105 -27.89 -1.68 8.73
N GLY A 106 -27.33 -2.87 9.04
CA GLY A 106 -28.05 -4.07 9.47
C GLY A 106 -28.65 -4.05 10.89
N ALA A 107 -28.37 -3.06 11.72
CA ALA A 107 -29.04 -2.93 13.01
C ALA A 107 -30.23 -1.96 12.90
N ASN A 108 -30.03 -0.86 12.19
CA ASN A 108 -31.01 0.21 12.01
C ASN A 108 -32.20 -0.22 11.16
N ASP A 109 -31.97 -1.02 10.12
CA ASP A 109 -33.02 -1.57 9.26
C ASP A 109 -33.91 -2.59 9.99
N VAL A 110 -33.36 -3.42 10.89
CA VAL A 110 -34.15 -4.31 11.75
C VAL A 110 -34.98 -3.52 12.74
N GLU A 111 -34.37 -2.54 13.42
CA GLU A 111 -35.10 -1.70 14.37
C GLU A 111 -36.26 -0.96 13.68
N LEU A 112 -36.03 -0.39 12.50
CA LEU A 112 -37.05 0.25 11.68
C LEU A 112 -38.15 -0.75 11.29
N TYR A 113 -37.80 -1.96 10.88
CA TYR A 113 -38.76 -3.02 10.56
C TYR A 113 -39.65 -3.36 11.77
N VAL A 114 -39.08 -3.55 12.96
CA VAL A 114 -39.84 -3.86 14.18
C VAL A 114 -40.81 -2.73 14.51
N ARG A 115 -40.32 -1.48 14.55
CA ARG A 115 -41.14 -0.30 14.85
C ARG A 115 -42.25 -0.10 13.83
N ASN A 116 -41.95 -0.22 12.53
CA ASN A 116 -42.95 -0.10 11.48
C ASN A 116 -44.00 -1.21 11.58
N THR A 117 -43.58 -2.45 11.83
CA THR A 117 -44.51 -3.57 11.98
C THR A 117 -45.48 -3.35 13.15
N ILE A 118 -44.99 -2.82 14.27
CA ILE A 118 -45.81 -2.49 15.45
C ILE A 118 -46.76 -1.31 15.17
N ASN A 119 -46.32 -0.29 14.43
CA ASN A 119 -47.09 0.93 14.21
C ASN A 119 -48.09 0.83 13.05
N THR A 120 -47.78 0.05 12.01
CA THR A 120 -48.64 -0.11 10.83
C THR A 120 -49.77 -1.09 11.07
N ASN A 121 -49.57 -2.08 11.95
CA ASN A 121 -50.58 -3.11 12.22
C ASN A 121 -51.31 -2.83 13.54
N LYS A 122 -52.65 -2.89 13.49
CA LYS A 122 -53.48 -2.67 14.68
C LYS A 122 -53.26 -3.74 15.75
N ILE A 123 -53.10 -5.00 15.34
CA ILE A 123 -52.81 -6.14 16.21
C ILE A 123 -51.61 -6.90 15.64
N VAL A 124 -50.55 -7.01 16.42
CA VAL A 124 -49.33 -7.74 16.04
C VAL A 124 -48.93 -8.70 17.15
N ILE A 125 -48.51 -9.89 16.75
CA ILE A 125 -47.93 -10.90 17.64
C ILE A 125 -46.60 -11.39 17.09
N PHE A 126 -45.54 -11.21 17.86
CA PHE A 126 -44.26 -11.86 17.60
C PHE A 126 -44.25 -13.21 18.31
N SER A 127 -44.04 -14.27 17.53
CA SER A 127 -44.31 -15.65 17.91
C SER A 127 -43.15 -16.57 17.48
N LYS A 128 -43.18 -17.82 17.94
CA LYS A 128 -42.45 -18.92 17.30
C LYS A 128 -43.41 -20.07 17.01
N THR A 129 -43.26 -20.74 15.87
CA THR A 129 -44.23 -21.75 15.39
C THR A 129 -44.44 -22.90 16.37
N TYR A 130 -43.36 -23.33 17.04
CA TYR A 130 -43.35 -24.44 17.99
C TYR A 130 -43.84 -24.05 19.40
N CYS A 131 -44.06 -22.77 19.70
CA CYS A 131 -44.34 -22.31 21.06
C CYS A 131 -45.83 -22.48 21.46
N PRO A 132 -46.14 -23.24 22.54
CA PRO A 132 -47.52 -23.46 22.97
C PRO A 132 -48.21 -22.19 23.48
N PHE A 133 -47.48 -21.29 24.16
CA PHE A 133 -48.02 -20.02 24.63
C PHE A 133 -48.38 -19.07 23.48
N CYS A 134 -47.61 -19.10 22.40
CA CYS A 134 -47.93 -18.35 21.18
C CYS A 134 -49.24 -18.84 20.55
N ARG A 135 -49.46 -20.16 20.51
CA ARG A 135 -50.70 -20.74 20.00
C ARG A 135 -51.92 -20.29 20.80
N LYS A 136 -51.83 -20.29 22.14
CA LYS A 136 -52.91 -19.79 23.01
C LYS A 136 -53.24 -18.32 22.74
N ALA A 137 -52.21 -17.47 22.64
CA ALA A 137 -52.39 -16.06 22.33
C ALA A 137 -53.04 -15.85 20.95
N LYS A 138 -52.60 -16.57 19.91
CA LYS A 138 -53.21 -16.53 18.57
C LYS A 138 -54.68 -16.90 18.56
N VAL A 139 -55.07 -17.92 19.32
CA VAL A 139 -56.48 -18.33 19.47
C VAL A 139 -57.30 -17.26 20.19
N ALA A 140 -56.76 -16.61 21.22
CA ALA A 140 -57.44 -15.50 21.87
C ALA A 140 -57.62 -14.30 20.90
N LEU A 141 -56.58 -13.97 20.13
CA LEU A 141 -56.60 -12.88 19.16
C LEU A 141 -57.46 -13.15 17.92
N SER A 142 -57.65 -14.42 17.52
CA SER A 142 -58.49 -14.76 16.35
C SER A 142 -59.96 -14.43 16.52
N ASN A 143 -60.42 -14.15 17.74
CA ASN A 143 -61.80 -13.76 18.03
C ASN A 143 -62.09 -12.28 17.73
N TYR A 144 -61.08 -11.50 17.31
CA TYR A 144 -61.19 -10.04 17.16
C TYR A 144 -60.90 -9.57 15.73
N GLN A 145 -61.47 -8.41 15.41
CA GLN A 145 -61.28 -7.71 14.14
C GLN A 145 -60.65 -6.33 14.39
N PRO A 146 -59.71 -5.85 13.58
CA PRO A 146 -59.09 -6.51 12.41
C PRO A 146 -58.24 -7.73 12.79
N ALA A 147 -58.02 -8.62 11.83
CA ALA A 147 -57.19 -9.80 12.02
C ALA A 147 -55.78 -9.43 12.48
N TYR A 148 -55.20 -10.26 13.35
CA TYR A 148 -53.83 -10.07 13.82
C TYR A 148 -52.80 -10.45 12.75
N VAL A 149 -51.64 -9.78 12.80
CA VAL A 149 -50.46 -10.15 12.02
C VAL A 149 -49.50 -10.91 12.92
N ALA A 150 -49.16 -12.15 12.54
CA ALA A 150 -48.17 -12.95 13.24
C ALA A 150 -46.82 -12.91 12.52
N ILE A 151 -45.77 -12.58 13.29
CA ILE A 151 -44.39 -12.65 12.83
C ILE A 151 -43.72 -13.83 13.55
N GLU A 152 -43.50 -14.92 12.82
CA GLU A 152 -42.80 -16.11 13.33
C GLU A 152 -41.28 -15.88 13.29
N LEU A 153 -40.69 -15.67 14.47
CA LEU A 153 -39.27 -15.32 14.58
C LEU A 153 -38.36 -16.49 14.18
N ASP A 154 -38.81 -17.73 14.33
CA ASP A 154 -38.06 -18.93 13.95
C ASP A 154 -38.00 -19.16 12.44
N GLU A 155 -38.96 -18.63 11.67
CA GLU A 155 -38.97 -18.71 10.21
C GLU A 155 -38.39 -17.46 9.54
N HIS A 156 -38.23 -16.37 10.30
CA HIS A 156 -37.71 -15.12 9.79
C HIS A 156 -36.17 -15.13 9.73
N LYS A 157 -35.59 -14.81 8.56
CA LYS A 157 -34.12 -14.78 8.35
C LYS A 157 -33.35 -13.98 9.40
N ARG A 158 -33.97 -12.93 9.94
CA ARG A 158 -33.40 -12.03 10.96
C ARG A 158 -34.11 -12.14 12.32
N GLY A 159 -34.72 -13.30 12.60
CA GLY A 159 -35.53 -13.54 13.78
C GLY A 159 -34.85 -13.17 15.10
N ASP A 160 -33.60 -13.57 15.28
CA ASP A 160 -32.83 -13.26 16.48
C ASP A 160 -32.58 -11.76 16.67
N ALA A 161 -32.27 -11.05 15.58
CA ALA A 161 -32.09 -9.60 15.60
C ALA A 161 -33.40 -8.86 15.91
N ILE A 162 -34.53 -9.36 15.40
CA ILE A 162 -35.88 -8.86 15.74
C ILE A 162 -36.17 -9.12 17.22
N GLN A 163 -35.93 -10.33 17.73
CA GLN A 163 -36.14 -10.69 19.12
C GLN A 163 -35.32 -9.80 20.07
N PHE A 164 -34.07 -9.50 19.68
CA PHE A 164 -33.21 -8.59 20.41
C PHE A 164 -33.75 -7.14 20.43
N ASN A 165 -34.23 -6.63 19.30
CA ASN A 165 -34.85 -5.30 19.24
C ASN A 165 -36.17 -5.25 20.03
N LEU A 166 -36.99 -6.29 19.97
CA LEU A 166 -38.19 -6.41 20.80
C LEU A 166 -37.83 -6.35 22.28
N HIS A 167 -36.79 -7.05 22.71
CA HIS A 167 -36.31 -6.99 24.09
C HIS A 167 -35.86 -5.59 24.49
N LYS A 168 -35.24 -4.81 23.59
CA LYS A 168 -34.91 -3.39 23.87
C LYS A 168 -36.17 -2.54 24.07
N ILE A 169 -37.24 -2.81 23.32
CA ILE A 169 -38.49 -2.03 23.37
C ILE A 169 -39.33 -2.41 24.60
N THR A 170 -39.47 -3.71 24.88
CA THR A 170 -40.41 -4.22 25.90
C THR A 170 -39.76 -4.60 27.21
N GLY A 171 -38.42 -4.75 27.23
CA GLY A 171 -37.69 -5.34 28.35
C GLY A 171 -37.82 -6.87 28.44
N VAL A 172 -38.65 -7.51 27.61
CA VAL A 172 -38.96 -8.94 27.69
C VAL A 172 -38.27 -9.70 26.55
N ARG A 173 -37.64 -10.83 26.86
CA ARG A 173 -36.98 -11.69 25.85
C ARG A 173 -37.87 -12.79 25.30
N THR A 174 -38.89 -13.19 26.03
CA THR A 174 -39.70 -14.36 25.70
C THR A 174 -40.73 -14.03 24.61
N VAL A 175 -41.20 -15.08 23.93
CA VAL A 175 -42.35 -15.04 23.03
C VAL A 175 -43.53 -15.78 23.70
N PRO A 176 -44.79 -15.42 23.39
CA PRO A 176 -45.20 -14.38 22.46
C PRO A 176 -45.01 -12.97 23.02
N GLN A 177 -44.87 -11.97 22.14
CA GLN A 177 -45.01 -10.55 22.50
C GLN A 177 -46.13 -9.93 21.67
N VAL A 178 -47.17 -9.45 22.34
CA VAL A 178 -48.39 -8.94 21.70
C VAL A 178 -48.45 -7.42 21.82
N PHE A 179 -48.71 -6.77 20.68
CA PHE A 179 -48.92 -5.34 20.57
C PHE A 179 -50.29 -5.04 19.99
N ILE A 180 -50.96 -4.04 20.57
CA ILE A 180 -52.25 -3.52 20.09
C ILE A 180 -52.14 -2.00 19.98
N ASN A 181 -52.47 -1.43 18.82
CA ASN A 181 -52.33 0.00 18.52
C ASN A 181 -50.93 0.56 18.89
N GLY A 182 -49.88 -0.21 18.61
CA GLY A 182 -48.51 0.15 18.96
C GLY A 182 -48.12 -0.03 20.43
N GLN A 183 -49.07 -0.34 21.32
CA GLN A 183 -48.81 -0.55 22.74
C GLN A 183 -48.50 -2.02 23.05
N PHE A 184 -47.45 -2.27 23.83
CA PHE A 184 -47.13 -3.60 24.34
C PHE A 184 -48.14 -4.02 25.42
N ILE A 185 -48.83 -5.14 25.20
CA ILE A 185 -49.87 -5.66 26.10
C ILE A 185 -49.31 -6.72 27.03
N GLY A 186 -48.36 -7.53 26.56
CA GLY A 186 -47.70 -8.55 27.34
C GLY A 186 -47.44 -9.84 26.56
N GLY A 187 -47.31 -10.92 27.32
CA GLY A 187 -47.07 -12.28 26.83
C GLY A 187 -48.35 -13.07 26.56
N GLY A 188 -48.21 -14.39 26.49
CA GLY A 188 -49.31 -15.28 26.13
C GLY A 188 -50.41 -15.32 27.18
N ASP A 189 -50.02 -15.47 28.45
CA ASP A 189 -50.95 -15.52 29.57
C ASP A 189 -51.61 -14.15 29.80
N ASP A 190 -50.87 -13.04 29.64
CA ASP A 190 -51.43 -11.68 29.72
C ASP A 190 -52.50 -11.45 28.64
N THR A 191 -52.26 -11.93 27.42
CA THR A 191 -53.19 -11.80 26.29
C THR A 191 -54.47 -12.59 26.55
N VAL A 192 -54.35 -13.82 27.05
CA VAL A 192 -55.49 -14.67 27.40
C VAL A 192 -56.28 -14.04 28.55
N ALA A 193 -55.61 -13.59 29.62
CA ALA A 193 -56.27 -12.91 30.73
C ALA A 193 -56.99 -11.62 30.28
N ALA A 194 -56.39 -10.83 29.40
CA ALA A 194 -57.00 -9.65 28.81
C ALA A 194 -58.24 -9.98 27.94
N HIS A 195 -58.23 -11.11 27.25
CA HIS A 195 -59.40 -11.62 26.51
C HIS A 195 -60.55 -11.98 27.47
N HIS A 196 -60.28 -12.78 28.50
CA HIS A 196 -61.29 -13.22 29.48
C HIS A 196 -61.90 -12.06 30.29
N SER A 197 -61.10 -11.05 30.62
CA SER A 197 -61.55 -9.86 31.35
C SER A 197 -62.29 -8.84 30.49
N GLY A 198 -62.36 -9.04 29.16
CA GLY A 198 -62.92 -8.06 28.22
C GLY A 198 -62.02 -6.84 27.96
N LYS A 199 -60.86 -6.72 28.64
CA LYS A 199 -59.89 -5.64 28.43
C LYS A 199 -59.42 -5.59 26.98
N LEU A 200 -59.23 -6.74 26.33
CA LEU A 200 -58.79 -6.80 24.94
C LEU A 200 -59.82 -6.18 23.98
N ALA A 201 -61.11 -6.35 24.26
CA ALA A 201 -62.19 -5.74 23.47
C ALA A 201 -62.25 -4.21 23.64
N SER A 202 -61.82 -3.70 24.79
CA SER A 202 -61.76 -2.25 25.06
C SER A 202 -60.57 -1.57 24.36
N LEU A 203 -59.50 -2.32 24.10
CA LEU A 203 -58.29 -1.83 23.43
C LEU A 203 -58.39 -1.85 21.90
N LEU A 204 -59.40 -2.50 21.33
CA LEU A 204 -59.60 -2.74 19.89
C LEU A 204 -60.78 -1.95 19.34
#